data_AF-A0A2M7Z5R0-F1
#
_entry.id   AF-A0A2M7Z5R0-F1
#
_cell.length_a   1.000
_cell.length_b   1.000
_cell.length_c   1.000
_cell.angle_alpha   90.00
_cell.angle_beta   90.00
_cell.angle_gamma   90.00
#
_symmetry.space_group_name_H-M   'P 1'
#
loop_
_entity.id
_entity.type
_entity.pdbx_description
1 polymer ?
#
loop_
_entity_poly.entity_id
_entity_poly.type
_entity_poly.pdbx_seq_one_letter_code
_entity_poly.pdbx_strand_id
1 'polypeptide(L)'
;SFKVVVTDKRRPPRAGRFVEEVGFYNPLTKEKILRGERIKYWLSVGAKPSDTVYNLLIKEKIIEGKKIPAHKIAKKEKEGPVPEVPKESAFDKALAGKEEKPKPKTPKNEK
;
A
#
# COMPACT_ATOMS: atom_id res chain seq x y z
N SER A 1 -24.69 -4.04 -5.40
CA SER A 1 -23.87 -4.58 -4.31
C SER A 1 -22.44 -4.08 -4.45
N PHE A 2 -21.80 -3.68 -3.37
CA PHE A 2 -20.42 -3.20 -3.33
C PHE A 2 -19.58 -4.17 -2.49
N LYS A 3 -18.36 -4.45 -2.93
CA LYS A 3 -17.41 -5.27 -2.19
C LYS A 3 -16.47 -4.39 -1.38
N VAL A 4 -16.17 -4.81 -0.17
CA VAL A 4 -15.14 -4.20 0.68
C VAL A 4 -13.90 -5.07 0.55
N VAL A 5 -12.91 -4.56 -0.19
CA VAL A 5 -11.67 -5.29 -0.48
C VAL A 5 -10.44 -4.51 -0.03
N VAL A 6 -9.39 -5.25 0.34
CA VAL A 6 -8.06 -4.71 0.59
C VAL A 6 -7.27 -4.77 -0.72
N THR A 7 -6.74 -3.64 -1.15
CA THR A 7 -5.92 -3.54 -2.37
C THR A 7 -4.77 -2.56 -2.16
N ASP A 8 -3.74 -2.68 -3.01
CA ASP A 8 -2.70 -1.67 -3.12
C ASP A 8 -3.28 -0.37 -3.70
N LYS A 9 -2.92 0.77 -3.13
CA LYS A 9 -3.32 2.12 -3.59
C LYS A 9 -3.04 2.35 -5.07
N ARG A 10 -1.97 1.76 -5.61
CA ARG A 10 -1.60 1.91 -7.02
C ARG A 10 -2.54 1.16 -7.96
N ARG A 11 -3.32 0.19 -7.46
CA ARG A 11 -4.17 -0.67 -8.28
C ARG A 11 -5.63 -0.59 -7.84
N PRO A 12 -6.53 -0.06 -8.69
CA PRO A 12 -7.92 0.07 -8.31
C PRO A 12 -8.61 -1.32 -8.23
N PRO A 13 -9.59 -1.49 -7.32
CA PRO A 13 -10.34 -2.75 -7.17
C PRO A 13 -11.06 -3.23 -8.44
N ARG A 14 -11.29 -2.32 -9.40
CA ARG A 14 -12.03 -2.60 -10.64
C ARG A 14 -11.30 -3.58 -11.57
N ALA A 15 -9.98 -3.71 -11.43
CA ALA A 15 -9.16 -4.60 -12.26
C ALA A 15 -9.13 -6.05 -11.74
N GLY A 16 -9.96 -6.41 -10.74
CA GLY A 16 -10.11 -7.78 -10.23
C GLY A 16 -8.93 -8.31 -9.40
N ARG A 17 -7.82 -7.58 -9.33
CA ARG A 17 -6.66 -7.92 -8.49
C ARG A 17 -6.75 -7.20 -7.16
N PHE A 18 -7.16 -7.92 -6.12
CA PHE A 18 -7.18 -7.46 -4.73
C PHE A 18 -6.47 -8.50 -3.86
N VAL A 19 -6.04 -8.08 -2.67
CA VAL A 19 -5.32 -8.96 -1.73
C VAL A 19 -6.31 -9.88 -1.01
N GLU A 20 -7.38 -9.29 -0.45
CA GLU A 20 -8.38 -10.02 0.32
C GLU A 20 -9.74 -9.32 0.26
N GLU A 21 -10.82 -10.10 0.17
CA GLU A 21 -12.20 -9.60 0.32
C GLU A 21 -12.59 -9.68 1.82
N VAL A 22 -12.74 -8.52 2.46
CA VAL A 22 -13.02 -8.41 3.90
C VAL A 22 -14.50 -8.18 4.22
N GLY A 23 -15.33 -8.00 3.19
CA GLY A 23 -16.76 -7.90 3.35
C GLY A 23 -17.52 -7.41 2.12
N PHE A 24 -18.80 -7.17 2.30
CA PHE A 24 -19.70 -6.67 1.29
C PHE A 24 -20.71 -5.68 1.90
N TYR A 25 -21.18 -4.74 1.08
CA TYR A 25 -22.18 -3.75 1.42
C TYR A 25 -23.18 -3.54 0.28
N ASN A 26 -24.47 -3.68 0.56
CA ASN A 26 -25.56 -3.32 -0.34
C ASN A 26 -26.21 -2.00 0.12
N PRO A 27 -26.10 -0.89 -0.62
CA PRO A 27 -26.76 0.36 -0.22
C PRO A 27 -28.28 0.34 -0.40
N LEU A 28 -28.81 -0.53 -1.28
CA LEU A 28 -30.25 -0.61 -1.53
C LEU A 28 -30.96 -1.33 -0.39
N THR A 29 -30.49 -2.53 -0.04
CA THR A 29 -31.07 -3.35 1.05
C THR A 29 -30.48 -3.01 2.41
N LYS A 30 -29.42 -2.19 2.46
CA LYS A 30 -28.60 -1.88 3.66
C LYS A 30 -27.94 -3.11 4.30
N GLU A 31 -27.99 -4.26 3.64
CA GLU A 31 -27.32 -5.47 4.06
C GLU A 31 -25.81 -5.30 3.96
N LYS A 32 -25.11 -5.84 4.95
CA LYS A 32 -23.66 -5.75 5.03
C LYS A 32 -23.13 -6.95 5.79
N ILE A 33 -22.00 -7.47 5.34
CA ILE A 33 -21.27 -8.54 6.01
C ILE A 33 -19.83 -8.07 6.07
N LEU A 34 -19.30 -7.92 7.28
CA LEU A 34 -17.94 -7.44 7.52
C LEU A 34 -17.19 -8.44 8.40
N ARG A 35 -16.00 -8.86 7.96
CA ARG A 35 -15.14 -9.76 8.73
C ARG A 35 -14.31 -8.95 9.73
N GLY A 36 -14.90 -8.65 10.89
CA GLY A 36 -14.32 -7.75 11.90
C GLY A 36 -12.89 -8.11 12.32
N GLU A 37 -12.58 -9.39 12.50
CA GLU A 37 -11.24 -9.87 12.88
C GLU A 37 -10.18 -9.55 11.82
N ARG A 38 -10.47 -9.82 10.54
CA ARG A 38 -9.55 -9.51 9.44
C ARG A 38 -9.39 -8.02 9.24
N ILE A 39 -10.46 -7.25 9.42
CA ILE A 39 -10.39 -5.79 9.36
C ILE A 39 -9.46 -5.26 10.43
N LYS A 40 -9.58 -5.73 11.68
CA LYS A 40 -8.68 -5.35 12.78
C LYS A 40 -7.22 -5.73 12.50
N TYR A 41 -6.99 -6.91 11.94
CA TYR A 41 -5.65 -7.32 11.50
C TYR A 41 -5.08 -6.34 10.47
N TRP A 42 -5.81 -6.03 9.41
CA TRP A 42 -5.33 -5.12 8.36
C TRP A 42 -5.10 -3.69 8.88
N LEU A 43 -5.93 -3.22 9.81
CA LEU A 43 -5.71 -1.94 10.50
C LEU A 43 -4.40 -1.96 11.31
N SER A 44 -4.09 -3.07 12.00
CA SER A 44 -2.81 -3.24 12.72
C SER A 44 -1.60 -3.21 11.78
N VAL A 45 -1.73 -3.79 10.58
CA VAL A 45 -0.68 -3.77 9.54
C VAL A 45 -0.51 -2.38 8.90
N GLY A 46 -1.41 -1.42 9.18
CA GLY A 46 -1.34 -0.05 8.69
C GLY A 46 -2.20 0.22 7.45
N ALA A 47 -3.20 -0.61 7.17
CA ALA A 47 -4.17 -0.35 6.11
C ALA A 47 -4.98 0.92 6.41
N LYS A 48 -5.11 1.81 5.42
CA LYS A 48 -5.91 3.03 5.51
C LYS A 48 -7.28 2.82 4.86
N PRO A 49 -8.40 2.80 5.62
CA PRO A 49 -9.73 2.72 5.03
C PRO A 49 -10.12 4.03 4.33
N SER A 50 -11.01 3.97 3.35
CA SER A 50 -11.65 5.15 2.75
C SER A 50 -12.71 5.73 3.70
N ASP A 51 -13.01 7.02 3.61
CA ASP A 51 -13.98 7.73 4.47
C ASP A 51 -15.33 7.01 4.60
N THR A 52 -15.87 6.49 3.50
CA THR A 52 -17.13 5.73 3.51
C THR A 52 -17.00 4.42 4.29
N VAL A 53 -15.88 3.71 4.11
CA VAL A 53 -15.60 2.44 4.81
C VAL A 53 -15.34 2.71 6.29
N TYR A 54 -14.57 3.76 6.62
CA TYR A 54 -14.33 4.19 7.99
C TYR A 54 -15.64 4.48 8.73
N ASN A 55 -16.55 5.23 8.10
CA ASN A 55 -17.88 5.48 8.64
C ASN A 55 -18.72 4.21 8.80
N LEU A 56 -18.56 3.23 7.90
CA LEU A 56 -19.23 1.93 8.00
C LEU A 56 -18.69 1.14 9.20
N LEU A 57 -17.37 1.14 9.41
CA LEU A 57 -16.72 0.46 10.53
C LEU A 57 -17.10 1.07 11.89
N ILE A 58 -17.23 2.41 11.97
CA ILE A 58 -17.74 3.09 13.18
C ILE A 58 -19.19 2.71 13.45
N LYS A 59 -20.04 2.67 12.42
CA LYS A 59 -21.45 2.25 12.57
C LYS A 59 -21.55 0.82 13.11
N GLU A 60 -20.60 -0.04 12.76
CA GLU A 60 -20.52 -1.43 13.22
C GLU A 60 -19.78 -1.59 14.55
N LYS A 61 -19.29 -0.50 15.15
CA LYS A 61 -18.47 -0.52 16.39
C LYS A 61 -17.23 -1.41 16.29
N ILE A 62 -16.71 -1.64 15.08
CA ILE A 62 -15.44 -2.38 14.85
C ILE A 62 -14.25 -1.50 15.22
N ILE A 63 -14.39 -0.19 14.96
CA ILE A 63 -13.46 0.86 15.34
C ILE A 63 -14.20 1.95 16.10
N GLU A 64 -13.53 2.55 17.08
CA GLU A 64 -14.05 3.69 17.82
C GLU A 64 -13.48 4.97 17.21
N GLY A 65 -14.34 5.91 16.86
CA GLY A 65 -13.91 7.14 16.19
C GLY A 65 -15.05 8.07 15.80
N LYS A 66 -14.71 9.32 15.51
CA LYS A 66 -15.67 10.34 15.05
C LYS A 66 -15.91 10.16 13.54
N LYS A 67 -17.18 10.11 13.13
CA LYS A 67 -17.56 9.99 11.71
C LYS A 67 -17.02 11.16 10.89
N ILE A 68 -16.49 10.86 9.71
CA ILE A 68 -15.92 11.85 8.79
C ILE A 68 -17.00 12.18 7.73
N PRO A 69 -17.32 13.46 7.47
CA PRO A 69 -18.26 13.80 6.40
C PRO A 69 -17.66 13.45 5.04
N ALA A 70 -18.31 12.54 4.30
CA ALA A 70 -17.83 12.06 3.00
C ALA A 70 -17.99 13.06 1.84
N HIS A 71 -18.55 14.26 2.08
CA HIS A 71 -18.72 15.32 1.08
C HIS A 71 -17.86 16.54 1.46
N LYS A 72 -16.59 16.53 1.04
CA LYS A 72 -15.86 17.78 0.80
C LYS A 72 -15.20 17.66 -0.57
N ILE A 73 -15.66 18.51 -1.49
CA ILE A 73 -15.04 18.70 -2.79
C ILE A 73 -13.72 19.44 -2.54
N ALA A 74 -12.63 18.79 -2.95
CA ALA A 74 -11.27 19.29 -3.13
C ALA A 74 -10.55 20.03 -1.98
N LYS A 75 -9.48 19.39 -1.49
CA LYS A 75 -8.14 19.94 -1.70
C LYS A 75 -7.19 18.81 -2.08
N LYS A 76 -6.82 18.78 -3.36
CA LYS A 76 -5.67 18.02 -3.86
C LYS A 76 -4.41 18.79 -3.42
N GLU A 77 -3.33 18.03 -3.19
CA GLU A 77 -1.95 18.46 -2.90
C GLU A 77 -1.70 18.79 -1.40
N LYS A 78 -0.73 18.19 -0.69
CA LYS A 78 0.61 17.72 -1.09
C LYS A 78 1.13 16.57 -0.18
N GLU A 79 2.00 15.74 -0.77
CA GLU A 79 3.20 15.12 -0.17
C GLU A 79 2.98 14.12 1.00
N GLY A 80 3.45 12.88 0.95
CA GLY A 80 4.85 12.53 0.70
C GLY A 80 5.66 13.01 1.91
N PRO A 81 5.98 12.11 2.86
CA PRO A 81 7.36 11.66 2.82
C PRO A 81 7.38 10.14 2.89
N VAL A 82 7.85 9.56 1.79
CA VAL A 82 8.73 8.41 1.90
C VAL A 82 9.93 8.92 2.71
N PRO A 83 10.28 8.32 3.87
CA PRO A 83 11.63 8.50 4.36
C PRO A 83 12.54 7.88 3.29
N GLU A 84 13.20 8.77 2.55
CA GLU A 84 14.40 8.46 1.81
C GLU A 84 15.35 7.78 2.79
N VAL A 85 15.54 6.47 2.61
CA VAL A 85 16.66 5.78 3.23
C VAL A 85 17.89 6.33 2.50
N PRO A 86 18.79 7.07 3.16
CA PRO A 86 20.00 7.55 2.51
C PRO A 86 20.91 6.35 2.26
N LYS A 87 20.89 5.83 1.04
CA LYS A 87 22.01 5.06 0.50
C LYS A 87 23.06 6.06 0.03
N GLU A 88 23.86 6.57 0.95
CA GLU A 88 25.23 7.07 0.68
C GLU A 88 25.92 7.45 2.00
N SER A 89 26.81 6.59 2.48
CA SER A 89 28.01 6.91 3.28
C SER A 89 28.58 5.64 3.92
N ALA A 90 29.26 4.81 3.13
CA ALA A 90 30.22 3.84 3.65
C ALA A 90 31.27 3.46 2.59
N PHE A 91 31.69 4.41 1.77
CA PHE A 91 32.77 4.20 0.80
C PHE A 91 33.82 5.30 0.94
N ASP A 92 34.48 5.34 2.09
CA ASP A 92 35.80 5.95 2.24
C ASP A 92 36.47 5.39 3.50
N LYS A 93 37.42 4.45 3.31
CA LYS A 93 38.76 4.44 3.91
C LYS A 93 39.44 3.06 3.74
N ALA A 94 39.98 2.80 2.56
CA ALA A 94 41.08 1.86 2.38
C ALA A 94 41.99 2.34 1.25
N LEU A 95 43.11 2.92 1.67
CA LEU A 95 44.17 3.53 0.88
C LEU A 95 45.17 2.46 0.40
N ALA A 96 45.67 2.66 -0.82
CA ALA A 96 46.99 2.26 -1.37
C ALA A 96 47.19 0.89 -2.05
N GLY A 97 47.66 0.95 -3.31
CA GLY A 97 48.43 -0.10 -4.02
C GLY A 97 47.96 -0.38 -5.45
N LYS A 98 48.20 0.54 -6.40
CA LYS A 98 49.17 0.42 -7.52
C LYS A 98 48.93 -0.74 -8.53
N GLU A 99 48.75 -0.34 -9.80
CA GLU A 99 49.24 -0.93 -11.08
C GLU A 99 49.02 -2.46 -11.28
N GLU A 100 48.36 -2.96 -12.33
CA GLU A 100 48.84 -2.97 -13.72
C GLU A 100 47.75 -3.55 -14.67
N LYS A 101 47.65 -3.02 -15.89
CA LYS A 101 46.96 -3.61 -17.06
C LYS A 101 47.86 -4.74 -17.63
N PRO A 102 47.36 -5.82 -18.28
CA PRO A 102 46.67 -5.71 -19.57
C PRO A 102 45.60 -6.78 -19.93
N LYS A 103 44.75 -6.42 -20.92
CA LYS A 103 43.87 -7.32 -21.72
C LYS A 103 44.72 -8.26 -22.59
N PRO A 104 44.23 -9.45 -23.03
CA PRO A 104 43.56 -9.51 -24.35
C PRO A 104 42.48 -10.61 -24.58
N LYS A 105 41.53 -10.27 -25.49
CA LYS A 105 40.92 -11.09 -26.58
C LYS A 105 40.04 -12.34 -26.28
N THR A 106 38.70 -12.15 -26.38
CA THR A 106 37.66 -12.74 -27.30
C THR A 106 37.83 -14.17 -27.89
N PRO A 107 36.79 -14.79 -28.54
CA PRO A 107 35.39 -15.15 -28.16
C PRO A 107 34.97 -16.59 -28.65
N LYS A 108 33.80 -17.13 -28.25
CA LYS A 108 32.95 -18.18 -28.93
C LYS A 108 32.12 -18.90 -27.86
N ASN A 109 30.79 -18.92 -27.86
CA ASN A 109 29.82 -19.51 -28.79
C ASN A 109 30.10 -20.99 -29.14
N GLU A 110 29.43 -21.88 -28.42
CA GLU A 110 29.24 -23.31 -28.69
C GLU A 110 27.74 -23.56 -28.44
N LYS A 111 26.95 -23.70 -29.50
CA LYS A 111 26.54 -24.94 -30.18
C LYS A 111 25.43 -25.68 -29.43
#